data_AF-A0A8F6NI92-F1
#
_entry.id   AF-A0A8F6NI92-F1
#
_cell.length_a   1.000
_cell.length_b   1.000
_cell.length_c   1.000
_cell.angle_alpha   90.00
_cell.angle_beta   90.00
_cell.angle_gamma   90.00
#
_symmetry.space_group_name_H-M   'P 1'
#
loop_
_entity.id
_entity.type
_entity.pdbx_description
1 polymer ?
#
loop_
_entity_poly.entity_id
_entity_poly.type
_entity_poly.pdbx_seq_one_letter_code
_entity_poly.pdbx_strand_id
1 'polypeptide(L)'
;MQNPYTVADYLLDRLAGCGIGHLFGVPGDYNLQFLDHVIDHPTLRWVGCANELNAAYAADGYARMSGAGALLTTFGVGELSAINGIAGSYAEYVPVLHIVGAPCSAAQQRGELMHHTLGDGDFRHFYRMSQAISAASAILDEQNACFEIDRVLGEMLAARRPGYIMLPADVAKKTAIPPTQALALPVHEEQSGVETAFRYHARQCLMNSRRIALLADFLAGRFGLRPLLQRWMAETPIAHATLLMGKGLFDEQHPNFVGTYSAGASSKEVRQAIEDADRVICVGTRFVDTLTAGFTQQLPTERTLEIQPYASRIGETWFNLPMAQAVSTLRELCLECAFAPPPTRSAGQPVRIDKGELTQESFWQTLQQYLKPGDIVLVDQGTAAFGAAALSLPDGAEVVVQPLWGSIGYSLPAAFGAQTACPDRRVILIIGDGAAQLTIQEMGSMLRNGQAPVILLLNNDGYTVERAIHGAAQRYNDIASWNWTQIPPALNAAQQAECWRVTQAIQLAEVLERLARPQRLSFIEVMLPKADLPELLRTVTRALEARNGG
;
A
#
# COMPACT_ATOMS: atom_id res chain seq x y z
N MET A 1 35.64 -8.29 25.40
CA MET A 1 34.86 -9.55 25.38
C MET A 1 33.77 -9.34 24.35
N GLN A 2 33.61 -10.24 23.37
CA GLN A 2 32.44 -10.18 22.47
C GLN A 2 31.19 -10.39 23.33
N ASN A 3 30.17 -9.55 23.16
CA ASN A 3 28.88 -9.78 23.78
C ASN A 3 28.33 -11.13 23.28
N PRO A 4 27.75 -11.96 24.16
CA PRO A 4 27.15 -13.23 23.74
C PRO A 4 25.98 -12.97 22.80
N TYR A 5 25.76 -13.86 21.83
CA TYR A 5 24.64 -13.79 20.90
C TYR A 5 23.31 -14.08 21.61
N THR A 6 22.29 -13.27 21.35
CA THR A 6 21.03 -13.24 22.11
C THR A 6 19.78 -13.41 21.23
N VAL A 7 18.62 -13.51 21.87
CA VAL A 7 17.30 -13.46 21.20
C VAL A 7 17.12 -12.18 20.39
N ALA A 8 17.62 -11.04 20.87
CA ALA A 8 17.61 -9.79 20.12
C ALA A 8 18.36 -9.95 18.79
N ASP A 9 19.59 -10.48 18.84
CA ASP A 9 20.42 -10.70 17.65
C ASP A 9 19.75 -11.70 16.68
N TYR A 10 19.14 -12.76 17.21
CA TYR A 10 18.38 -13.73 16.42
C TYR A 10 17.24 -13.09 15.63
N LEU A 11 16.42 -12.26 16.30
CA LEU A 11 15.33 -11.55 15.64
C LEU A 11 15.86 -10.63 14.53
N LEU A 12 16.94 -9.89 14.79
CA LEU A 12 17.54 -8.97 13.83
C LEU A 12 18.14 -9.69 12.62
N ASP A 13 18.85 -10.80 12.82
CA ASP A 13 19.36 -11.64 11.73
C ASP A 13 18.22 -12.19 10.87
N ARG A 14 17.09 -12.57 11.49
CA ARG A 14 15.90 -13.02 10.76
C ARG A 14 15.26 -11.89 9.96
N LEU A 15 15.14 -10.68 10.49
CA LEU A 15 14.67 -9.52 9.74
C LEU A 15 15.54 -9.25 8.51
N ALA A 16 16.87 -9.21 8.71
CA ALA A 16 17.82 -9.02 7.62
C ALA A 16 17.73 -10.14 6.58
N GLY A 17 17.62 -11.39 7.01
CA GLY A 17 17.42 -12.56 6.14
C GLY A 17 16.11 -12.53 5.35
N CYS A 18 15.09 -11.81 5.82
CA CYS A 18 13.84 -11.57 5.11
C CYS A 18 13.90 -10.35 4.15
N GLY A 19 15.06 -9.72 3.98
CA GLY A 19 15.25 -8.55 3.13
C GLY A 19 14.84 -7.22 3.77
N ILE A 20 14.55 -7.22 5.08
CA ILE A 20 14.24 -5.99 5.82
C ILE A 20 15.57 -5.35 6.23
N GLY A 21 15.85 -4.14 5.73
CA GLY A 21 17.09 -3.40 6.01
C GLY A 21 16.91 -2.25 7.00
N HIS A 22 15.67 -1.89 7.34
CA HIS A 22 15.34 -0.73 8.16
C HIS A 22 14.27 -1.11 9.18
N LEU A 23 14.45 -0.66 10.42
CA LEU A 23 13.49 -0.82 11.51
C LEU A 23 12.93 0.54 11.89
N PHE A 24 11.63 0.75 11.63
CA PHE A 24 10.92 1.98 11.97
C PHE A 24 10.39 1.91 13.40
N GLY A 25 10.22 3.05 14.07
CA GLY A 25 9.61 3.03 15.39
C GLY A 25 9.83 4.29 16.21
N VAL A 26 9.47 4.16 17.49
CA VAL A 26 9.70 5.18 18.53
C VAL A 26 10.33 4.48 19.75
N PRO A 27 11.41 5.04 20.33
CA PRO A 27 12.04 4.44 21.51
C PRO A 27 11.12 4.55 22.72
N GLY A 28 11.15 3.54 23.58
CA GLY A 28 10.53 3.54 24.89
C GLY A 28 11.30 2.65 25.85
N ASP A 29 11.14 2.88 27.14
CA ASP A 29 11.93 2.25 28.20
C ASP A 29 12.02 0.72 28.10
N TYR A 30 10.92 0.05 27.71
CA TYR A 30 10.87 -1.40 27.52
C TYR A 30 11.59 -1.93 26.25
N ASN A 31 12.02 -1.06 25.33
CA ASN A 31 12.72 -1.45 24.09
C ASN A 31 14.12 -0.86 23.92
N LEU A 32 14.60 0.01 24.83
CA LEU A 32 15.90 0.68 24.70
C LEU A 32 17.08 -0.30 24.58
N GLN A 33 17.11 -1.34 25.39
CA GLN A 33 18.20 -2.32 25.35
C GLN A 33 18.17 -3.16 24.07
N PHE A 34 16.98 -3.42 23.51
CA PHE A 34 16.87 -4.06 22.20
C PHE A 34 17.36 -3.12 21.09
N LEU A 35 17.11 -1.81 21.20
CA LEU A 35 17.61 -0.82 20.26
C LEU A 35 19.14 -0.75 20.21
N ASP A 36 19.85 -1.00 21.31
CA ASP A 36 21.31 -1.07 21.28
C ASP A 36 21.78 -2.16 20.29
N HIS A 37 21.14 -3.33 20.28
CA HIS A 37 21.42 -4.39 19.30
C HIS A 37 21.06 -3.97 17.87
N VAL A 38 19.98 -3.20 17.67
CA VAL A 38 19.61 -2.67 16.34
C VAL A 38 20.69 -1.72 15.80
N ILE A 39 21.23 -0.86 16.67
CA ILE A 39 22.28 0.11 16.31
C ILE A 39 23.60 -0.59 15.99
N ASP A 40 23.94 -1.64 16.74
CA ASP A 40 25.16 -2.43 16.54
C ASP A 40 25.06 -3.42 15.36
N HIS A 41 23.86 -3.69 14.86
CA HIS A 41 23.65 -4.64 13.77
C HIS A 41 24.29 -4.16 12.45
N PRO A 42 25.07 -5.00 11.74
CA PRO A 42 25.89 -4.55 10.60
C PRO A 42 25.08 -4.14 9.36
N THR A 43 23.84 -4.63 9.23
CA THR A 43 23.02 -4.43 8.01
C THR A 43 21.71 -3.72 8.25
N LEU A 44 21.22 -3.66 9.49
CA LEU A 44 19.94 -3.03 9.82
C LEU A 44 20.19 -1.58 10.21
N ARG A 45 19.22 -0.72 9.92
CA ARG A 45 19.27 0.69 10.30
C ARG A 45 18.04 1.07 11.08
N TRP A 46 18.25 1.71 12.23
CA TRP A 46 17.17 2.33 12.99
C TRP A 46 16.63 3.57 12.25
N VAL A 47 15.30 3.68 12.16
CA VAL A 47 14.60 4.82 11.55
C VAL A 47 13.54 5.35 12.52
N GLY A 48 13.98 6.18 13.46
CA GLY A 48 13.08 6.82 14.44
C GLY A 48 12.06 7.76 13.78
N CYS A 49 10.79 7.59 14.10
CA CYS A 49 9.67 8.37 13.55
C CYS A 49 9.14 9.37 14.60
N ALA A 50 8.23 10.25 14.19
CA ALA A 50 7.69 11.28 15.09
C ALA A 50 6.66 10.73 16.10
N ASN A 51 5.91 9.69 15.71
CA ASN A 51 5.02 8.91 16.56
C ASN A 51 4.84 7.49 15.97
N GLU A 52 4.18 6.60 16.71
CA GLU A 52 4.03 5.19 16.34
C GLU A 52 3.02 4.94 15.22
N LEU A 53 2.00 5.80 15.07
CA LEU A 53 1.07 5.74 13.93
C LEU A 53 1.82 5.96 12.61
N ASN A 54 2.60 7.03 12.55
CA ASN A 54 3.42 7.37 11.40
C ASN A 54 4.49 6.30 11.17
N ALA A 55 5.10 5.76 12.23
CA ALA A 55 6.05 4.67 12.11
C ALA A 55 5.42 3.42 11.46
N ALA A 56 4.19 3.08 11.83
CA ALA A 56 3.46 1.96 11.23
C ALA A 56 3.17 2.20 9.74
N TYR A 57 2.75 3.40 9.37
CA TYR A 57 2.55 3.79 7.97
C TYR A 57 3.85 3.85 7.17
N ALA A 58 4.96 4.29 7.77
CA ALA A 58 6.28 4.25 7.14
C ALA A 58 6.74 2.81 6.91
N ALA A 59 6.55 1.92 7.88
CA ALA A 59 6.83 0.49 7.72
C ALA A 59 5.97 -0.15 6.61
N ASP A 60 4.69 0.24 6.48
CA ASP A 60 3.82 -0.18 5.37
C ASP A 60 4.35 0.30 4.01
N GLY A 61 4.62 1.61 3.87
CA GLY A 61 5.16 2.18 2.64
C GLY A 61 6.51 1.57 2.23
N TYR A 62 7.38 1.30 3.21
CA TYR A 62 8.62 0.56 3.02
C TYR A 62 8.34 -0.87 2.53
N ALA A 63 7.46 -1.60 3.19
CA ALA A 63 7.12 -2.98 2.86
C ALA A 63 6.50 -3.14 1.46
N ARG A 64 5.77 -2.14 0.97
CA ARG A 64 5.26 -2.14 -0.42
C ARG A 64 6.36 -2.11 -1.46
N MET A 65 7.51 -1.51 -1.14
CA MET A 65 8.66 -1.40 -2.04
C MET A 65 9.68 -2.53 -1.84
N SER A 66 9.95 -2.91 -0.59
CA SER A 66 10.95 -3.92 -0.22
C SER A 66 10.40 -5.34 -0.05
N GLY A 67 9.08 -5.52 -0.11
CA GLY A 67 8.40 -6.80 0.04
C GLY A 67 8.03 -7.17 1.48
N ALA A 68 8.68 -6.58 2.48
CA ALA A 68 8.33 -6.65 3.91
C ALA A 68 8.92 -5.47 4.69
N GLY A 69 8.37 -5.19 5.88
CA GLY A 69 8.82 -4.11 6.75
C GLY A 69 8.75 -4.51 8.22
N ALA A 70 9.36 -3.72 9.10
CA ALA A 70 9.34 -3.93 10.54
C ALA A 70 9.11 -2.61 11.29
N LEU A 71 8.33 -2.73 12.37
CA LEU A 71 7.95 -1.67 13.28
C LEU A 71 8.34 -2.09 14.70
N LEU A 72 9.00 -1.21 15.44
CA LEU A 72 9.26 -1.33 16.87
C LEU A 72 8.50 -0.27 17.66
N THR A 73 7.75 -0.70 18.67
CA THR A 73 7.07 0.20 19.62
C THR A 73 7.30 -0.22 21.06
N THR A 74 6.90 0.62 22.01
CA THR A 74 6.86 0.27 23.44
C THR A 74 5.47 -0.23 23.84
N PHE A 75 5.43 -1.04 24.90
CA PHE A 75 4.21 -1.65 25.45
C PHE A 75 3.11 -0.63 25.77
N GLY A 76 1.87 -0.99 25.48
CA GLY A 76 0.67 -0.21 25.76
C GLY A 76 0.54 1.06 24.92
N VAL A 77 1.26 2.12 25.30
CA VAL A 77 1.09 3.45 24.67
C VAL A 77 1.54 3.50 23.22
N GLY A 78 2.61 2.78 22.88
CA GLY A 78 3.16 2.76 21.53
C GLY A 78 2.36 1.85 20.60
N GLU A 79 2.16 0.59 21.01
CA GLU A 79 1.47 -0.40 20.18
C GLU A 79 0.01 -0.02 19.86
N LEU A 80 -0.71 0.61 20.80
CA LEU A 80 -2.08 1.06 20.56
C LEU A 80 -2.15 2.27 19.63
N SER A 81 -1.12 3.11 19.62
CA SER A 81 -1.03 4.22 18.65
C SER A 81 -0.72 3.71 17.24
N ALA A 82 0.06 2.62 17.12
CA ALA A 82 0.39 1.96 15.86
C ALA A 82 -0.75 1.10 15.27
N ILE A 83 -1.74 0.73 16.08
CA ILE A 83 -2.73 -0.30 15.73
C ILE A 83 -3.50 0.01 14.42
N ASN A 84 -3.78 1.29 14.16
CA ASN A 84 -4.46 1.73 12.94
C ASN A 84 -3.57 1.52 11.69
N GLY A 85 -2.26 1.72 11.81
CA GLY A 85 -1.31 1.44 10.72
C GLY A 85 -1.20 -0.05 10.43
N ILE A 86 -1.10 -0.88 11.48
CA ILE A 86 -1.06 -2.35 11.35
C ILE A 86 -2.36 -2.90 10.76
N ALA A 87 -3.52 -2.39 11.19
CA ALA A 87 -4.81 -2.77 10.61
C ALA A 87 -4.88 -2.42 9.11
N GLY A 88 -4.32 -1.26 8.71
CA GLY A 88 -4.17 -0.90 7.31
C GLY A 88 -3.30 -1.88 6.51
N SER A 89 -2.15 -2.26 7.06
CA SER A 89 -1.29 -3.28 6.46
C SER A 89 -1.99 -4.64 6.34
N TYR A 90 -2.80 -5.03 7.34
CA TYR A 90 -3.58 -6.27 7.30
C TYR A 90 -4.65 -6.24 6.20
N ALA A 91 -5.40 -5.15 6.11
CA ALA A 91 -6.42 -4.94 5.07
C ALA A 91 -5.80 -5.02 3.67
N GLU A 92 -4.63 -4.43 3.48
CA GLU A 92 -3.99 -4.20 2.18
C GLU A 92 -2.94 -5.27 1.81
N TYR A 93 -2.90 -6.35 2.58
CA TYR A 93 -1.97 -7.48 2.43
C TYR A 93 -0.51 -7.02 2.35
N VAL A 94 -0.07 -6.27 3.36
CA VAL A 94 1.29 -5.77 3.51
C VAL A 94 1.95 -6.47 4.71
N PRO A 95 3.04 -7.24 4.51
CA PRO A 95 3.72 -7.94 5.59
C PRO A 95 4.61 -6.98 6.39
N VAL A 96 4.07 -6.51 7.51
CA VAL A 96 4.77 -5.67 8.49
C VAL A 96 4.89 -6.43 9.81
N LEU A 97 6.10 -6.66 10.30
CA LEU A 97 6.30 -7.20 11.64
C LEU A 97 6.20 -6.09 12.68
N HIS A 98 5.25 -6.21 13.61
CA HIS A 98 5.13 -5.33 14.76
C HIS A 98 5.79 -5.97 15.99
N ILE A 99 6.93 -5.42 16.39
CA ILE A 99 7.68 -5.79 17.59
C ILE A 99 7.32 -4.82 18.71
N VAL A 100 6.97 -5.35 19.87
CA VAL A 100 6.65 -4.56 21.06
C VAL A 100 7.59 -4.95 22.18
N GLY A 101 8.46 -4.00 22.59
CA GLY A 101 9.25 -4.17 23.81
C GLY A 101 8.33 -4.13 25.02
N ALA A 102 8.41 -5.15 25.87
CA ALA A 102 7.47 -5.38 26.96
C ALA A 102 8.14 -5.47 28.34
N PRO A 103 7.38 -5.26 29.44
CA PRO A 103 7.85 -5.46 30.80
C PRO A 103 8.52 -6.83 30.98
N CYS A 104 9.50 -6.93 31.89
CA CYS A 104 10.16 -8.21 32.16
C CYS A 104 9.16 -9.30 32.57
N SER A 105 9.41 -10.54 32.15
CA SER A 105 8.51 -11.68 32.36
C SER A 105 8.10 -11.86 33.83
N ALA A 106 9.04 -11.66 34.76
CA ALA A 106 8.78 -11.80 36.19
C ALA A 106 7.81 -10.73 36.75
N ALA A 107 7.86 -9.50 36.23
CA ALA A 107 6.92 -8.44 36.61
C ALA A 107 5.51 -8.74 36.09
N GLN A 108 5.42 -9.25 34.86
CA GLN A 108 4.16 -9.69 34.27
C GLN A 108 3.52 -10.83 35.08
N GLN A 109 4.30 -11.84 35.46
CA GLN A 109 3.82 -12.98 36.27
C GLN A 109 3.32 -12.59 37.66
N ARG A 110 3.91 -11.55 38.26
CA ARG A 110 3.48 -11.03 39.57
C ARG A 110 2.25 -10.12 39.48
N GLY A 111 1.77 -9.81 38.27
CA GLY A 111 0.64 -8.90 38.08
C GLY A 111 0.94 -7.51 38.62
N GLU A 112 2.19 -7.05 38.52
CA GLU A 112 2.58 -5.75 39.04
C GLU A 112 1.86 -4.61 38.32
N LEU A 113 1.56 -3.53 39.05
CA LEU A 113 0.95 -2.33 38.48
C LEU A 113 2.01 -1.48 37.80
N MET A 114 2.41 -1.89 36.60
CA MET A 114 3.43 -1.23 35.80
C MET A 114 2.83 -0.04 35.04
N HIS A 115 3.63 1.00 34.80
CA HIS A 115 3.22 2.06 33.88
C HIS A 115 3.06 1.49 32.45
N HIS A 116 2.25 2.17 31.63
CA HIS A 116 1.79 1.71 30.31
C HIS A 116 0.90 0.44 30.33
N THR A 117 0.32 0.10 31.49
CA THR A 117 -0.72 -0.94 31.61
C THR A 117 -2.09 -0.29 31.87
N LEU A 118 -3.14 -1.11 31.92
CA LEU A 118 -4.46 -0.70 32.42
C LEU A 118 -4.56 -0.70 33.96
N GLY A 119 -3.46 -1.00 34.66
CA GLY A 119 -3.42 -1.00 36.13
C GLY A 119 -4.20 -2.14 36.78
N ASP A 120 -4.39 -3.26 36.08
CA ASP A 120 -5.17 -4.42 36.54
C ASP A 120 -4.36 -5.73 36.66
N GLY A 121 -3.06 -5.66 36.37
CA GLY A 121 -2.15 -6.81 36.43
C GLY A 121 -2.23 -7.76 35.22
N ASP A 122 -3.04 -7.47 34.20
CA ASP A 122 -3.10 -8.26 32.95
C ASP A 122 -2.28 -7.61 31.82
N PHE A 123 -1.16 -8.23 31.48
CA PHE A 123 -0.25 -7.77 30.44
C PHE A 123 -0.59 -8.29 29.03
N ARG A 124 -1.70 -9.01 28.87
CA ARG A 124 -2.09 -9.65 27.60
C ARG A 124 -3.24 -8.94 26.88
N HIS A 125 -3.77 -7.84 27.42
CA HIS A 125 -4.83 -7.07 26.76
C HIS A 125 -4.46 -6.67 25.34
N PHE A 126 -3.32 -6.00 25.19
CA PHE A 126 -2.91 -5.43 23.92
C PHE A 126 -2.47 -6.51 22.92
N TYR A 127 -1.83 -7.58 23.42
CA TYR A 127 -1.61 -8.79 22.64
C TYR A 127 -2.91 -9.30 22.01
N ARG A 128 -3.97 -9.50 22.82
CA ARG A 128 -5.29 -9.97 22.33
C ARG A 128 -5.90 -9.03 21.30
N MET A 129 -5.74 -7.71 21.47
CA MET A 129 -6.20 -6.72 20.51
C MET A 129 -5.47 -6.87 19.16
N SER A 130 -4.15 -7.04 19.18
CA SER A 130 -3.32 -7.20 17.99
C SER A 130 -3.54 -8.52 17.23
N GLN A 131 -4.01 -9.58 17.89
CA GLN A 131 -4.27 -10.87 17.22
C GLN A 131 -5.31 -10.76 16.09
N ALA A 132 -6.31 -9.89 16.25
CA ALA A 132 -7.38 -9.74 15.25
C ALA A 132 -6.89 -9.13 13.92
N ILE A 133 -5.73 -8.47 13.95
CA ILE A 133 -5.13 -7.76 12.81
C ILE A 133 -3.72 -8.27 12.47
N SER A 134 -3.40 -9.49 12.91
CA SER A 134 -2.15 -10.17 12.58
C SER A 134 -2.45 -11.53 11.93
N ALA A 135 -1.64 -11.95 10.98
CA ALA A 135 -1.67 -13.34 10.50
C ALA A 135 -1.13 -14.30 11.56
N ALA A 136 -0.14 -13.86 12.34
CA ALA A 136 0.49 -14.61 13.40
C ALA A 136 0.86 -13.68 14.55
N SER A 137 0.73 -14.17 15.78
CA SER A 137 1.09 -13.42 16.98
C SER A 137 1.82 -14.31 17.98
N ALA A 138 2.83 -13.78 18.67
CA ALA A 138 3.53 -14.50 19.73
C ALA A 138 3.88 -13.60 20.93
N ILE A 139 3.93 -14.22 22.11
CA ILE A 139 4.58 -13.67 23.31
C ILE A 139 5.83 -14.49 23.55
N LEU A 140 7.00 -13.85 23.46
CA LEU A 140 8.25 -14.58 23.58
C LEU A 140 8.59 -14.89 25.04
N ASP A 141 9.10 -16.10 25.26
CA ASP A 141 9.76 -16.52 26.48
C ASP A 141 11.13 -17.15 26.15
N GLU A 142 11.90 -17.50 27.18
CA GLU A 142 13.23 -18.09 27.02
C GLU A 142 13.22 -19.43 26.27
N GLN A 143 12.12 -20.18 26.32
CA GLN A 143 12.03 -21.51 25.71
C GLN A 143 11.54 -21.46 24.26
N ASN A 144 10.69 -20.50 23.92
CA ASN A 144 9.97 -20.45 22.64
C ASN A 144 10.57 -19.45 21.63
N ALA A 145 11.42 -18.51 22.08
CA ALA A 145 11.74 -17.30 21.34
C ALA A 145 12.12 -17.54 19.86
N CYS A 146 13.14 -18.37 19.60
CA CYS A 146 13.64 -18.59 18.25
C CYS A 146 12.58 -19.23 17.33
N PHE A 147 11.83 -20.20 17.83
CA PHE A 147 10.79 -20.88 17.06
C PHE A 147 9.61 -19.96 16.76
N GLU A 148 9.14 -19.18 17.74
CA GLU A 148 8.03 -18.25 17.55
C GLU A 148 8.40 -17.09 16.63
N ILE A 149 9.64 -16.59 16.68
CA ILE A 149 10.16 -15.62 15.72
C ILE A 149 10.05 -16.17 14.29
N ASP A 150 10.55 -17.39 14.07
CA ASP A 150 10.51 -18.05 12.76
C ASP A 150 9.08 -18.29 12.28
N ARG A 151 8.21 -18.79 13.16
CA ARG A 151 6.81 -19.07 12.86
C ARG A 151 6.06 -17.79 12.46
N VAL A 152 6.17 -16.74 13.27
CA VAL A 152 5.48 -15.47 13.00
C VAL A 152 5.97 -14.85 11.70
N LEU A 153 7.28 -14.81 11.45
CA LEU A 153 7.83 -14.30 10.19
C LEU A 153 7.41 -15.14 8.98
N GLY A 154 7.43 -16.47 9.11
CA GLY A 154 7.03 -17.39 8.05
C GLY A 154 5.56 -17.21 7.66
N GLU A 155 4.66 -17.18 8.65
CA GLU A 155 3.23 -16.96 8.44
C GLU A 155 2.93 -15.54 7.91
N MET A 156 3.60 -14.51 8.44
CA MET A 156 3.51 -13.11 7.98
C MET A 156 3.84 -13.00 6.48
N LEU A 157 4.97 -13.57 6.06
CA LEU A 157 5.44 -13.53 4.68
C LEU A 157 4.59 -14.40 3.76
N ALA A 158 4.17 -15.58 4.20
CA ALA A 158 3.31 -16.45 3.41
C ALA A 158 1.96 -15.79 3.15
N ALA A 159 1.28 -15.32 4.20
CA ALA A 159 -0.04 -14.71 4.12
C ALA A 159 -0.03 -13.29 3.52
N ARG A 160 1.17 -12.69 3.38
CA ARG A 160 1.36 -11.27 3.02
C ARG A 160 0.57 -10.36 3.95
N ARG A 161 0.67 -10.57 5.26
CA ARG A 161 -0.10 -9.84 6.28
C ARG A 161 0.77 -9.59 7.51
N PRO A 162 0.42 -8.63 8.38
CA PRO A 162 1.23 -8.31 9.55
C PRO A 162 1.44 -9.50 10.50
N GLY A 163 2.58 -9.48 11.20
CA GLY A 163 2.88 -10.36 12.32
C GLY A 163 3.09 -9.54 13.60
N TYR A 164 2.83 -10.12 14.76
CA TYR A 164 3.00 -9.45 16.05
C TYR A 164 3.91 -10.25 16.98
N ILE A 165 4.90 -9.59 17.58
CA ILE A 165 5.79 -10.17 18.58
C ILE A 165 5.85 -9.26 19.81
N MET A 166 5.41 -9.78 20.96
CA MET A 166 5.72 -9.18 22.25
C MET A 166 7.05 -9.73 22.75
N LEU A 167 8.03 -8.86 22.95
CA LEU A 167 9.38 -9.19 23.39
C LEU A 167 9.63 -8.62 24.80
N PRO A 168 9.50 -9.43 25.86
CA PRO A 168 9.90 -9.01 27.21
C PRO A 168 11.37 -8.61 27.27
N ALA A 169 11.69 -7.52 27.95
CA ALA A 169 13.04 -6.95 27.99
C ALA A 169 14.11 -7.92 28.55
N ASP A 170 13.73 -8.83 29.45
CA ASP A 170 14.61 -9.88 29.98
C ASP A 170 14.82 -11.03 28.99
N VAL A 171 13.81 -11.34 28.17
CA VAL A 171 13.88 -12.38 27.12
C VAL A 171 14.80 -11.94 25.99
N ALA A 172 14.81 -10.65 25.62
CA ALA A 172 15.70 -10.10 24.59
C ALA A 172 17.19 -10.42 24.84
N LYS A 173 17.60 -10.53 26.12
CA LYS A 173 18.99 -10.79 26.55
C LYS A 173 19.35 -12.26 26.67
N LYS A 174 18.38 -13.17 26.51
CA LYS A 174 18.63 -14.60 26.66
C LYS A 174 19.53 -15.07 25.54
N THR A 175 20.48 -15.94 25.88
CA THR A 175 21.41 -16.51 24.91
C THR A 175 20.63 -17.27 23.83
N ALA A 176 20.99 -17.03 22.57
CA ALA A 176 20.46 -17.78 21.44
C ALA A 176 21.61 -18.37 20.60
N ILE A 177 21.26 -19.23 19.66
CA ILE A 177 22.20 -19.75 18.66
C ILE A 177 21.87 -19.09 17.33
N PRO A 178 22.85 -18.52 16.61
CA PRO A 178 22.61 -17.92 15.29
C PRO A 178 21.92 -18.88 14.32
N PRO A 179 20.94 -18.41 13.52
CA PRO A 179 20.30 -19.26 12.52
C PRO A 179 21.30 -19.67 11.44
N THR A 180 21.42 -20.97 11.16
CA THR A 180 22.35 -21.50 10.15
C THR A 180 21.73 -21.62 8.76
N GLN A 181 20.40 -21.51 8.66
CA GLN A 181 19.63 -21.63 7.43
C GLN A 181 18.74 -20.42 7.24
N ALA A 182 18.43 -20.09 5.98
CA ALA A 182 17.40 -19.12 5.64
C ALA A 182 16.06 -19.52 6.27
N LEU A 183 15.19 -18.54 6.50
CA LEU A 183 13.87 -18.79 7.06
C LEU A 183 13.07 -19.68 6.11
N ALA A 184 12.56 -20.80 6.61
CA ALA A 184 11.66 -21.67 5.85
C ALA A 184 10.26 -21.05 5.82
N LEU A 185 9.73 -20.80 4.63
CA LEU A 185 8.35 -20.34 4.48
C LEU A 185 7.37 -21.53 4.49
N PRO A 186 6.18 -21.39 5.08
CA PRO A 186 5.11 -22.37 4.95
C PRO A 186 4.84 -22.69 3.48
N VAL A 187 4.88 -23.97 3.13
CA VAL A 187 4.57 -24.46 1.78
C VAL A 187 3.10 -24.87 1.73
N HIS A 188 2.39 -24.43 0.69
CA HIS A 188 1.04 -24.93 0.45
C HIS A 188 1.14 -26.31 -0.22
N GLU A 189 0.58 -27.34 0.41
CA GLU A 189 0.61 -28.70 -0.15
C GLU A 189 -0.15 -28.76 -1.48
N GLU A 190 0.54 -29.19 -2.54
CA GLU A 190 -0.08 -29.40 -3.84
C GLU A 190 -1.01 -30.63 -3.78
N GLN A 191 -2.28 -30.40 -4.05
CA GLN A 191 -3.25 -31.48 -4.18
C GLN A 191 -3.16 -32.07 -5.59
N SER A 192 -2.73 -33.33 -5.67
CA SER A 192 -2.62 -34.07 -6.94
C SER A 192 -3.94 -34.02 -7.73
N GLY A 193 -3.85 -33.63 -9.01
CA GLY A 193 -4.98 -33.59 -9.93
C GLY A 193 -5.82 -32.30 -9.92
N VAL A 194 -5.65 -31.39 -8.96
CA VAL A 194 -6.39 -30.12 -8.91
C VAL A 194 -6.04 -29.22 -10.09
N GLU A 195 -4.75 -29.10 -10.43
CA GLU A 195 -4.33 -28.33 -11.61
C GLU A 195 -4.88 -28.93 -12.90
N THR A 196 -4.86 -30.26 -13.05
CA THR A 196 -5.43 -30.95 -14.21
C THR A 196 -6.93 -30.66 -14.36
N ALA A 197 -7.68 -30.71 -13.26
CA ALA A 197 -9.10 -30.36 -13.26
C ALA A 197 -9.32 -28.88 -13.64
N PHE A 198 -8.58 -27.96 -13.01
CA PHE A 198 -8.63 -26.53 -13.33
C PHE A 198 -8.34 -26.28 -14.82
N ARG A 199 -7.25 -26.86 -15.36
CA ARG A 199 -6.87 -26.75 -16.77
C ARG A 199 -7.98 -27.23 -17.69
N TYR A 200 -8.63 -28.35 -17.38
CA TYR A 200 -9.75 -28.89 -18.16
C TYR A 200 -10.92 -27.90 -18.22
N HIS A 201 -11.39 -27.42 -17.05
CA HIS A 201 -12.51 -26.47 -16.99
C HIS A 201 -12.17 -25.12 -17.63
N ALA A 202 -10.96 -24.60 -17.42
CA ALA A 202 -10.49 -23.36 -18.03
C ALA A 202 -10.46 -23.47 -19.55
N ARG A 203 -9.93 -24.58 -20.09
CA ARG A 203 -9.88 -24.83 -21.54
C ARG A 203 -11.27 -24.82 -22.17
N GLN A 204 -12.25 -25.50 -21.56
CA GLN A 204 -13.63 -25.51 -22.05
C GLN A 204 -14.26 -24.12 -22.09
N CYS A 205 -13.95 -23.27 -21.11
CA CYS A 205 -14.43 -21.90 -21.08
C CYS A 205 -13.77 -21.03 -22.17
N LEU A 206 -12.44 -21.12 -22.30
CA LEU A 206 -11.66 -20.28 -23.21
C LEU A 206 -11.88 -20.63 -24.69
N MET A 207 -11.94 -21.92 -25.04
CA MET A 207 -12.13 -22.34 -26.45
C MET A 207 -13.49 -21.92 -27.03
N ASN A 208 -14.50 -21.73 -26.18
CA ASN A 208 -15.85 -21.31 -26.57
C ASN A 208 -16.04 -19.78 -26.55
N SER A 209 -14.96 -19.02 -26.37
CA SER A 209 -15.00 -17.57 -26.20
C SER A 209 -14.24 -16.87 -27.32
N ARG A 210 -14.79 -15.78 -27.85
CA ARG A 210 -14.12 -14.94 -28.85
C ARG A 210 -13.47 -13.71 -28.21
N ARG A 211 -14.11 -13.11 -27.21
CA ARG A 211 -13.61 -11.93 -26.50
C ARG A 211 -13.30 -12.29 -25.05
N ILE A 212 -12.02 -12.22 -24.70
CA ILE A 212 -11.54 -12.41 -23.33
C ILE A 212 -10.97 -11.09 -22.83
N ALA A 213 -11.23 -10.77 -21.58
CA ALA A 213 -10.60 -9.68 -20.88
C ALA A 213 -9.88 -10.16 -19.62
N LEU A 214 -8.83 -9.44 -19.22
CA LEU A 214 -8.11 -9.67 -17.97
C LEU A 214 -8.25 -8.45 -17.07
N LEU A 215 -8.74 -8.66 -15.85
CA LEU A 215 -8.80 -7.65 -14.82
C LEU A 215 -7.89 -8.08 -13.67
N ALA A 216 -6.78 -7.39 -13.47
CA ALA A 216 -5.87 -7.67 -12.36
C ALA A 216 -5.97 -6.62 -11.25
N ASP A 217 -5.58 -6.98 -10.04
CA ASP A 217 -5.54 -6.02 -8.93
C ASP A 217 -4.43 -6.35 -7.92
N PHE A 218 -4.34 -5.57 -6.84
CA PHE A 218 -3.20 -5.53 -5.93
C PHE A 218 -2.72 -6.87 -5.40
N LEU A 219 -3.57 -7.88 -5.19
CA LEU A 219 -3.10 -9.19 -4.71
C LEU A 219 -2.16 -9.85 -5.72
N ALA A 220 -2.38 -9.64 -7.04
CA ALA A 220 -1.43 -10.12 -8.04
C ALA A 220 -0.04 -9.50 -7.84
N GLY A 221 0.02 -8.22 -7.45
CA GLY A 221 1.25 -7.52 -7.08
C GLY A 221 1.87 -8.06 -5.79
N ARG A 222 1.08 -8.21 -4.72
CA ARG A 222 1.54 -8.73 -3.42
C ARG A 222 2.11 -10.15 -3.51
N PHE A 223 1.61 -10.95 -4.43
CA PHE A 223 2.08 -12.30 -4.70
C PHE A 223 3.08 -12.39 -5.87
N GLY A 224 3.65 -11.24 -6.29
CA GLY A 224 4.81 -11.20 -7.18
C GLY A 224 4.52 -11.56 -8.64
N LEU A 225 3.27 -11.46 -9.10
CA LEU A 225 2.88 -11.90 -10.45
C LEU A 225 3.11 -10.86 -11.55
N ARG A 226 3.62 -9.65 -11.23
CA ARG A 226 3.89 -8.60 -12.22
C ARG A 226 4.68 -9.12 -13.45
N PRO A 227 5.82 -9.83 -13.30
CA PRO A 227 6.57 -10.32 -14.47
C PRO A 227 5.80 -11.36 -15.30
N LEU A 228 5.01 -12.23 -14.64
CA LEU A 228 4.21 -13.25 -15.31
C LEU A 228 3.06 -12.64 -16.11
N LEU A 229 2.37 -11.65 -15.52
CA LEU A 229 1.29 -10.90 -16.16
C LEU A 229 1.79 -10.08 -17.36
N GLN A 230 2.93 -9.39 -17.22
CA GLN A 230 3.55 -8.66 -18.33
C GLN A 230 3.98 -9.60 -19.47
N ARG A 231 4.59 -10.76 -19.14
CA ARG A 231 4.92 -11.78 -20.15
C ARG A 231 3.68 -12.29 -20.87
N TRP A 232 2.60 -12.55 -20.14
CA TRP A 232 1.34 -12.98 -20.75
C TRP A 232 0.82 -11.94 -21.74
N MET A 233 0.77 -10.66 -21.37
CA MET A 233 0.25 -9.62 -22.28
C MET A 233 1.13 -9.42 -23.53
N ALA A 234 2.44 -9.64 -23.42
CA ALA A 234 3.35 -9.61 -24.57
C ALA A 234 3.15 -10.80 -25.54
N GLU A 235 2.77 -11.97 -25.02
CA GLU A 235 2.60 -13.20 -25.81
C GLU A 235 1.19 -13.38 -26.36
N THR A 236 0.17 -12.98 -25.61
CA THR A 236 -1.24 -13.07 -26.02
C THR A 236 -1.95 -11.76 -25.69
N PRO A 237 -1.91 -10.78 -26.61
CA PRO A 237 -2.50 -9.48 -26.37
C PRO A 237 -4.03 -9.58 -26.28
N ILE A 238 -4.56 -9.39 -25.07
CA ILE A 238 -5.99 -9.29 -24.78
C ILE A 238 -6.30 -7.95 -24.11
N ALA A 239 -7.57 -7.56 -24.08
CA ALA A 239 -7.99 -6.37 -23.37
C ALA A 239 -7.70 -6.58 -21.89
N HIS A 240 -6.96 -5.66 -21.28
CA HIS A 240 -6.62 -5.77 -19.86
C HIS A 240 -6.68 -4.44 -19.14
N ALA A 241 -7.09 -4.52 -17.88
CA ALA A 241 -7.27 -3.37 -16.99
C ALA A 241 -6.82 -3.72 -15.58
N THR A 242 -6.73 -2.70 -14.74
CA THR A 242 -6.62 -2.87 -13.29
C THR A 242 -7.73 -2.13 -12.58
N LEU A 243 -8.07 -2.57 -11.36
CA LEU A 243 -8.70 -1.66 -10.39
C LEU A 243 -7.62 -0.67 -9.87
N LEU A 244 -8.02 0.34 -9.10
CA LEU A 244 -7.10 1.36 -8.59
C LEU A 244 -5.98 0.79 -7.72
N MET A 245 -6.24 -0.25 -6.90
CA MET A 245 -5.20 -0.82 -6.02
C MET A 245 -4.08 -1.52 -6.78
N GLY A 246 -4.37 -2.05 -7.97
CA GLY A 246 -3.43 -2.71 -8.86
C GLY A 246 -2.81 -1.80 -9.91
N LYS A 247 -3.06 -0.48 -9.85
CA LYS A 247 -2.50 0.46 -10.81
C LYS A 247 -0.96 0.41 -10.80
N GLY A 248 -0.35 0.25 -11.98
CA GLY A 248 1.10 0.01 -12.13
C GLY A 248 1.51 -1.46 -12.29
N LEU A 249 0.57 -2.43 -12.22
CA LEU A 249 0.86 -3.84 -12.50
C LEU A 249 1.20 -4.10 -13.97
N PHE A 250 0.58 -3.36 -14.89
CA PHE A 250 0.85 -3.45 -16.32
C PHE A 250 1.62 -2.22 -16.81
N ASP A 251 2.25 -2.35 -17.98
CA ASP A 251 2.65 -1.19 -18.76
C ASP A 251 1.38 -0.54 -19.33
N GLU A 252 1.03 0.63 -18.80
CA GLU A 252 -0.19 1.35 -19.21
C GLU A 252 -0.06 2.03 -20.59
N GLN A 253 1.14 1.98 -21.19
CA GLN A 253 1.38 2.38 -22.58
C GLN A 253 1.13 1.22 -23.57
N HIS A 254 0.90 0.00 -23.07
CA HIS A 254 0.60 -1.14 -23.91
C HIS A 254 -0.71 -0.88 -24.71
N PRO A 255 -0.74 -1.13 -26.04
CA PRO A 255 -1.90 -0.81 -26.89
C PRO A 255 -3.24 -1.43 -26.48
N ASN A 256 -3.17 -2.50 -25.68
CA ASN A 256 -4.32 -3.27 -25.21
C ASN A 256 -4.62 -3.09 -23.71
N PHE A 257 -3.84 -2.25 -23.01
CA PHE A 257 -4.23 -1.77 -21.70
C PHE A 257 -5.35 -0.76 -21.89
N VAL A 258 -6.55 -1.11 -21.44
CA VAL A 258 -7.75 -0.30 -21.73
C VAL A 258 -7.94 0.83 -20.73
N GLY A 259 -7.35 0.73 -19.54
CA GLY A 259 -7.39 1.76 -18.50
C GLY A 259 -7.60 1.19 -17.10
N THR A 260 -7.83 2.08 -16.14
CA THR A 260 -8.26 1.70 -14.79
C THR A 260 -9.78 1.48 -14.79
N TYR A 261 -10.20 0.26 -14.45
CA TYR A 261 -11.59 -0.13 -14.29
C TYR A 261 -12.11 0.33 -12.92
N SER A 262 -13.30 0.92 -12.92
CA SER A 262 -14.02 1.36 -11.71
C SER A 262 -15.53 1.14 -11.85
N ALA A 263 -15.90 -0.03 -12.39
CA ALA A 263 -17.29 -0.43 -12.60
C ALA A 263 -18.12 0.63 -13.35
N GLY A 264 -19.28 1.02 -12.82
CA GLY A 264 -20.17 2.01 -13.42
C GLY A 264 -19.54 3.40 -13.60
N ALA A 265 -18.44 3.70 -12.89
CA ALA A 265 -17.70 4.94 -13.01
C ALA A 265 -16.53 4.89 -14.02
N SER A 266 -16.30 3.74 -14.66
CA SER A 266 -15.32 3.61 -15.74
C SER A 266 -15.72 4.45 -16.96
N SER A 267 -14.74 4.84 -17.79
CA SER A 267 -15.06 5.31 -19.14
C SER A 267 -15.82 4.24 -19.92
N LYS A 268 -16.59 4.67 -20.92
CA LYS A 268 -17.39 3.76 -21.74
C LYS A 268 -16.51 2.69 -22.40
N GLU A 269 -15.33 3.08 -22.87
CA GLU A 269 -14.36 2.22 -23.54
C GLU A 269 -13.82 1.14 -22.61
N VAL A 270 -13.42 1.51 -21.39
CA VAL A 270 -12.96 0.56 -20.37
C VAL A 270 -14.08 -0.40 -19.99
N ARG A 271 -15.28 0.13 -19.72
CA ARG A 271 -16.44 -0.68 -19.31
C ARG A 271 -16.80 -1.70 -20.39
N GLN A 272 -16.90 -1.29 -21.65
CA GLN A 272 -17.22 -2.18 -22.76
C GLN A 272 -16.13 -3.24 -23.00
N ALA A 273 -14.85 -2.86 -22.89
CA ALA A 273 -13.76 -3.81 -23.08
C ALA A 273 -13.72 -4.91 -22.01
N ILE A 274 -14.14 -4.60 -20.78
CA ILE A 274 -14.14 -5.54 -19.65
C ILE A 274 -15.49 -6.26 -19.50
N GLU A 275 -16.60 -5.54 -19.35
CA GLU A 275 -17.91 -6.13 -18.99
C GLU A 275 -18.62 -6.82 -20.16
N ASP A 276 -18.34 -6.42 -21.40
CA ASP A 276 -18.94 -7.07 -22.58
C ASP A 276 -18.14 -8.30 -23.03
N ALA A 277 -17.01 -8.62 -22.40
CA ALA A 277 -16.25 -9.82 -22.74
C ALA A 277 -17.06 -11.11 -22.49
N ASP A 278 -16.80 -12.13 -23.29
CA ASP A 278 -17.46 -13.44 -23.14
C ASP A 278 -16.99 -14.10 -21.82
N ARG A 279 -15.71 -13.93 -21.48
CA ARG A 279 -15.14 -14.25 -20.17
C ARG A 279 -14.20 -13.17 -19.68
N VAL A 280 -14.19 -12.98 -18.36
CA VAL A 280 -13.27 -12.08 -17.67
C VAL A 280 -12.43 -12.87 -16.68
N ILE A 281 -11.11 -12.81 -16.85
CA ILE A 281 -10.14 -13.41 -15.94
C ILE A 281 -9.77 -12.37 -14.89
N CYS A 282 -10.26 -12.56 -13.67
CA CYS A 282 -10.06 -11.69 -12.53
C CYS A 282 -8.89 -12.19 -11.68
N VAL A 283 -7.71 -11.59 -11.80
CA VAL A 283 -6.49 -12.02 -11.09
C VAL A 283 -6.23 -11.15 -9.87
N GLY A 284 -6.34 -11.73 -8.68
CA GLY A 284 -6.03 -11.03 -7.43
C GLY A 284 -6.97 -9.86 -7.12
N THR A 285 -8.20 -9.90 -7.63
CA THR A 285 -9.20 -8.83 -7.49
C THR A 285 -9.88 -8.83 -6.12
N ARG A 286 -10.15 -7.63 -5.60
CA ARG A 286 -11.11 -7.38 -4.51
C ARG A 286 -12.04 -6.24 -4.92
N PHE A 287 -13.32 -6.55 -5.09
CA PHE A 287 -14.32 -5.53 -5.36
C PHE A 287 -14.68 -4.80 -4.07
N VAL A 288 -14.13 -3.61 -3.90
CA VAL A 288 -14.42 -2.68 -2.81
C VAL A 288 -15.46 -1.68 -3.30
N ASP A 289 -16.36 -1.24 -2.44
CA ASP A 289 -17.45 -0.33 -2.78
C ASP A 289 -16.93 1.00 -3.39
N THR A 290 -15.89 1.59 -2.80
CA THR A 290 -15.25 2.81 -3.29
C THR A 290 -14.58 2.61 -4.66
N LEU A 291 -14.02 1.42 -4.93
CA LEU A 291 -13.37 1.09 -6.20
C LEU A 291 -14.35 0.75 -7.32
N THR A 292 -15.55 0.33 -6.95
CA THR A 292 -16.58 -0.16 -7.87
C THR A 292 -17.83 0.73 -7.88
N ALA A 293 -17.67 1.98 -7.43
CA ALA A 293 -18.75 2.96 -7.37
C ALA A 293 -20.04 2.37 -6.77
N GLY A 294 -19.93 1.74 -5.60
CA GLY A 294 -21.05 1.11 -4.89
C GLY A 294 -21.44 -0.26 -5.46
N PHE A 295 -20.48 -1.09 -5.85
CA PHE A 295 -20.70 -2.44 -6.39
C PHE A 295 -21.50 -2.49 -7.70
N THR A 296 -21.24 -1.54 -8.60
CA THR A 296 -21.97 -1.41 -9.87
C THR A 296 -21.43 -2.27 -11.01
N GLN A 297 -20.42 -3.11 -10.75
CA GLN A 297 -19.79 -3.96 -11.76
C GLN A 297 -20.76 -4.99 -12.33
N GLN A 298 -20.73 -5.19 -13.65
CA GLN A 298 -21.55 -6.19 -14.34
C GLN A 298 -20.72 -7.42 -14.73
N LEU A 299 -20.20 -8.12 -13.74
CA LEU A 299 -19.33 -9.30 -13.89
C LEU A 299 -19.98 -10.55 -13.25
N PRO A 300 -20.96 -11.19 -13.93
CA PRO A 300 -21.68 -12.32 -13.36
C PRO A 300 -20.76 -13.55 -13.22
N THR A 301 -20.99 -14.32 -12.17
CA THR A 301 -20.14 -15.44 -11.74
C THR A 301 -19.85 -16.42 -12.88
N GLU A 302 -20.84 -16.71 -13.72
CA GLU A 302 -20.74 -17.63 -14.84
C GLU A 302 -19.73 -17.15 -15.88
N ARG A 303 -19.53 -15.84 -16.07
CA ARG A 303 -18.56 -15.27 -17.03
C ARG A 303 -17.17 -15.06 -16.44
N THR A 304 -16.97 -15.30 -15.15
CA THR A 304 -15.71 -14.97 -14.46
C THR A 304 -14.85 -16.19 -14.18
N LEU A 305 -13.55 -16.02 -14.38
CA LEU A 305 -12.51 -16.89 -13.83
C LEU A 305 -11.80 -16.08 -12.75
N GLU A 306 -12.01 -16.41 -11.48
CA GLU A 306 -11.46 -15.65 -10.37
C GLU A 306 -10.27 -16.37 -9.77
N ILE A 307 -9.12 -15.69 -9.71
CA ILE A 307 -7.87 -16.26 -9.22
C ILE A 307 -7.47 -15.52 -7.94
N GLN A 308 -7.55 -16.21 -6.81
CA GLN A 308 -7.17 -15.73 -5.48
C GLN A 308 -5.83 -16.37 -5.04
N PRO A 309 -5.18 -15.87 -3.97
CA PRO A 309 -3.86 -16.35 -3.56
C PRO A 309 -3.70 -17.88 -3.47
N TYR A 310 -4.70 -18.57 -2.93
CA TYR A 310 -4.66 -20.02 -2.68
C TYR A 310 -5.87 -20.78 -3.23
N ALA A 311 -6.75 -20.11 -3.97
CA ALA A 311 -7.93 -20.71 -4.54
C ALA A 311 -8.30 -20.04 -5.86
N SER A 312 -8.81 -20.80 -6.80
CA SER A 312 -9.26 -20.31 -8.10
C SER A 312 -10.68 -20.80 -8.37
N ARG A 313 -11.48 -20.02 -9.08
CA ARG A 313 -12.87 -20.32 -9.40
C ARG A 313 -13.13 -20.16 -10.88
N ILE A 314 -13.90 -21.08 -11.46
CA ILE A 314 -14.42 -20.99 -12.83
C ILE A 314 -15.92 -21.23 -12.77
N GLY A 315 -16.73 -20.20 -13.06
CA GLY A 315 -18.16 -20.27 -12.78
C GLY A 315 -18.40 -20.53 -11.29
N GLU A 316 -19.13 -21.58 -10.92
CA GLU A 316 -19.39 -21.92 -9.51
C GLU A 316 -18.36 -22.89 -8.90
N THR A 317 -17.43 -23.43 -9.69
CA THR A 317 -16.49 -24.47 -9.23
C THR A 317 -15.20 -23.87 -8.69
N TRP A 318 -14.81 -24.25 -7.47
CA TRP A 318 -13.58 -23.85 -6.79
C TRP A 318 -12.49 -24.92 -6.86
N PHE A 319 -11.24 -24.46 -6.96
CA PHE A 319 -10.03 -25.26 -7.02
C PHE A 319 -9.02 -24.68 -6.02
N ASN A 320 -8.47 -25.51 -5.13
CA ASN A 320 -7.40 -25.10 -4.20
C ASN A 320 -6.06 -25.04 -4.94
N LEU A 321 -5.92 -24.06 -5.82
CA LEU A 321 -4.78 -23.88 -6.69
C LEU A 321 -4.11 -22.53 -6.41
N PRO A 322 -2.81 -22.48 -6.06
CA PRO A 322 -2.08 -21.23 -5.87
C PRO A 322 -2.15 -20.31 -7.09
N MET A 323 -2.24 -19.00 -6.83
CA MET A 323 -2.43 -17.97 -7.86
C MET A 323 -1.40 -18.08 -8.99
N ALA A 324 -0.11 -18.27 -8.66
CA ALA A 324 0.97 -18.36 -9.64
C ALA A 324 0.78 -19.53 -10.62
N GLN A 325 0.37 -20.69 -10.12
CA GLN A 325 0.12 -21.88 -10.93
C GLN A 325 -1.10 -21.64 -11.83
N ALA A 326 -2.22 -21.17 -11.26
CA ALA A 326 -3.43 -20.89 -12.00
C ALA A 326 -3.21 -19.86 -13.14
N VAL A 327 -2.48 -18.77 -12.87
CA VAL A 327 -2.11 -17.78 -13.91
C VAL A 327 -1.20 -18.38 -14.97
N SER A 328 -0.23 -19.23 -14.59
CA SER A 328 0.62 -19.93 -15.57
C SER A 328 -0.19 -20.84 -16.48
N THR A 329 -1.09 -21.65 -15.91
CA THR A 329 -1.98 -22.54 -16.68
C THR A 329 -2.87 -21.73 -17.63
N LEU A 330 -3.44 -20.60 -17.19
CA LEU A 330 -4.28 -19.75 -18.04
C LEU A 330 -3.49 -19.09 -19.18
N ARG A 331 -2.28 -18.59 -18.90
CA ARG A 331 -1.37 -18.06 -19.92
C ARG A 331 -1.09 -19.12 -21.00
N GLU A 332 -0.74 -20.34 -20.61
CA GLU A 332 -0.50 -21.45 -21.54
C GLU A 332 -1.74 -21.75 -22.40
N LEU A 333 -2.92 -21.86 -21.80
CA LEU A 333 -4.16 -22.11 -22.53
C LEU A 333 -4.52 -20.98 -23.50
N CYS A 334 -4.23 -19.73 -23.14
CA CYS A 334 -4.46 -18.58 -24.01
C CYS A 334 -3.59 -18.59 -25.27
N LEU A 335 -2.38 -19.18 -25.23
CA LEU A 335 -1.55 -19.40 -26.43
C LEU A 335 -2.16 -20.41 -27.40
N GLU A 336 -2.97 -21.33 -26.89
CA GLU A 336 -3.61 -22.39 -27.68
C GLU A 336 -4.95 -21.95 -28.30
N CYS A 337 -5.46 -20.77 -27.92
CA CYS A 337 -6.76 -20.25 -28.34
C CYS A 337 -6.64 -19.05 -29.28
N ALA A 338 -7.63 -18.86 -30.16
CA ALA A 338 -7.69 -17.70 -31.05
C ALA A 338 -8.77 -16.73 -30.56
N PHE A 339 -8.37 -15.53 -30.15
CA PHE A 339 -9.28 -14.47 -29.68
C PHE A 339 -9.42 -13.35 -30.73
N ALA A 340 -10.53 -12.63 -30.66
CA ALA A 340 -10.68 -11.38 -31.40
C ALA A 340 -9.66 -10.36 -30.90
N PRO A 341 -9.07 -9.54 -31.79
CA PRO A 341 -8.16 -8.49 -31.37
C PRO A 341 -8.89 -7.54 -30.42
N PRO A 342 -8.29 -7.17 -29.29
CA PRO A 342 -8.90 -6.23 -28.36
C PRO A 342 -9.02 -4.83 -28.99
N PRO A 343 -9.97 -4.01 -28.52
CA PRO A 343 -10.06 -2.62 -28.95
C PRO A 343 -8.73 -1.91 -28.67
N THR A 344 -8.21 -1.20 -29.66
CA THR A 344 -7.04 -0.34 -29.47
C THR A 344 -7.45 0.92 -28.73
N ARG A 345 -6.68 1.27 -27.69
CA ARG A 345 -6.85 2.54 -27.00
C ARG A 345 -6.53 3.68 -27.98
N SER A 346 -7.43 4.65 -28.13
CA SER A 346 -7.11 5.88 -28.84
C SER A 346 -6.07 6.64 -28.01
N ALA A 347 -4.98 7.07 -28.65
CA ALA A 347 -4.04 7.97 -28.01
C ALA A 347 -4.79 9.25 -27.63
N GLY A 348 -4.78 9.60 -26.34
CA GLY A 348 -5.34 10.85 -25.87
C GLY A 348 -4.65 12.01 -26.59
N GLN A 349 -5.41 13.03 -26.99
CA GLN A 349 -4.79 14.22 -27.59
C GLN A 349 -3.94 14.92 -26.53
N PRO A 350 -2.75 15.45 -26.88
CA PRO A 350 -1.98 16.29 -25.98
C PRO A 350 -2.84 17.49 -25.58
N VAL A 351 -3.22 17.57 -24.30
CA VAL A 351 -4.00 18.71 -23.83
C VAL A 351 -3.08 19.90 -23.65
N ARG A 352 -3.47 21.04 -24.21
CA ARG A 352 -2.76 22.30 -24.04
C ARG A 352 -2.99 22.78 -22.62
N ILE A 353 -1.90 23.03 -21.88
CA ILE A 353 -2.00 23.69 -20.57
C ILE A 353 -2.37 25.14 -20.83
N ASP A 354 -3.62 25.50 -20.56
CA ASP A 354 -4.14 26.84 -20.77
C ASP A 354 -3.74 27.80 -19.64
N LYS A 355 -3.81 29.10 -19.93
CA LYS A 355 -3.71 30.15 -18.91
C LYS A 355 -5.04 30.18 -18.14
N GLY A 356 -5.00 29.90 -16.84
CA GLY A 356 -6.20 29.89 -16.00
C GLY A 356 -5.90 29.54 -14.54
N GLU A 357 -6.89 29.71 -13.69
CA GLU A 357 -6.87 29.23 -12.30
C GLU A 357 -6.72 27.70 -12.28
N LEU A 358 -6.05 27.19 -11.25
CA LEU A 358 -5.92 25.75 -11.04
C LEU A 358 -7.28 25.12 -10.74
N THR A 359 -7.51 23.98 -11.39
CA THR A 359 -8.66 23.10 -11.22
C THR A 359 -8.14 21.67 -11.10
N GLN A 360 -8.97 20.74 -10.64
CA GLN A 360 -8.65 19.31 -10.65
C GLN A 360 -8.25 18.88 -12.07
N GLU A 361 -9.01 19.29 -13.09
CA GLU A 361 -8.72 18.94 -14.48
C GLU A 361 -7.33 19.41 -14.93
N SER A 362 -7.03 20.71 -14.78
CA SER A 362 -5.74 21.27 -15.19
C SER A 362 -4.57 20.74 -14.35
N PHE A 363 -4.79 20.46 -13.06
CA PHE A 363 -3.81 19.82 -12.18
C PHE A 363 -3.42 18.42 -12.69
N TRP A 364 -4.39 17.53 -12.92
CA TRP A 364 -4.12 16.15 -13.34
C TRP A 364 -3.52 16.08 -14.75
N GLN A 365 -3.95 16.96 -15.66
CA GLN A 365 -3.34 17.09 -16.99
C GLN A 365 -1.87 17.54 -16.92
N THR A 366 -1.56 18.51 -16.05
CA THR A 366 -0.18 18.97 -15.85
C THR A 366 0.68 17.87 -15.24
N LEU A 367 0.16 17.17 -14.23
CA LEU A 367 0.87 16.07 -13.58
C LEU A 367 1.14 14.90 -14.53
N GLN A 368 0.19 14.55 -15.40
CA GLN A 368 0.35 13.50 -16.41
C GLN A 368 1.59 13.71 -17.29
N GLN A 369 1.90 14.96 -17.63
CA GLN A 369 3.07 15.33 -18.45
C GLN A 369 4.38 15.32 -17.65
N TYR A 370 4.30 15.40 -16.32
CA TYR A 370 5.46 15.42 -15.43
C TYR A 370 5.98 14.03 -15.04
N LEU A 371 5.11 13.01 -15.07
CA LEU A 371 5.46 11.63 -14.73
C LEU A 371 6.55 11.08 -15.65
N LYS A 372 7.43 10.26 -15.07
CA LYS A 372 8.56 9.62 -15.75
C LYS A 372 8.57 8.11 -15.47
N PRO A 373 9.24 7.34 -16.33
CA PRO A 373 9.50 5.95 -16.05
C PRO A 373 10.17 5.73 -14.69
N GLY A 374 9.72 4.73 -13.96
CA GLY A 374 10.26 4.38 -12.65
C GLY A 374 9.86 5.30 -11.49
N ASP A 375 8.97 6.28 -11.67
CA ASP A 375 8.44 7.08 -10.56
C ASP A 375 7.70 6.22 -9.52
N ILE A 376 7.75 6.63 -8.25
CA ILE A 376 6.86 6.13 -7.20
C ILE A 376 5.88 7.25 -6.87
N VAL A 377 4.60 7.04 -7.17
CA VAL A 377 3.54 8.01 -6.91
C VAL A 377 2.70 7.53 -5.72
N LEU A 378 2.74 8.27 -4.61
CA LEU A 378 1.89 8.02 -3.45
C LEU A 378 0.70 8.97 -3.49
N VAL A 379 -0.49 8.42 -3.27
CA VAL A 379 -1.72 9.21 -3.24
C VAL A 379 -2.53 8.90 -2.00
N ASP A 380 -2.91 9.95 -1.29
CA ASP A 380 -3.81 9.85 -0.15
C ASP A 380 -5.27 9.66 -0.59
N GLN A 381 -6.14 9.38 0.37
CA GLN A 381 -7.57 9.34 0.10
C GLN A 381 -8.12 10.69 -0.35
N GLY A 382 -9.28 10.61 -0.99
CA GLY A 382 -10.00 11.76 -1.47
C GLY A 382 -9.64 12.14 -2.90
N THR A 383 -9.63 13.43 -3.24
CA THR A 383 -9.43 13.87 -4.63
C THR A 383 -8.11 13.37 -5.22
N ALA A 384 -7.08 13.14 -4.40
CA ALA A 384 -5.80 12.57 -4.81
C ALA A 384 -5.94 11.16 -5.38
N ALA A 385 -6.46 10.18 -4.62
CA ALA A 385 -6.63 8.81 -5.07
C ALA A 385 -7.50 8.70 -6.34
N PHE A 386 -8.66 9.35 -6.35
CA PHE A 386 -9.60 9.24 -7.47
C PHE A 386 -9.16 10.02 -8.72
N GLY A 387 -8.42 11.11 -8.56
CA GLY A 387 -7.82 11.79 -9.69
C GLY A 387 -6.65 11.01 -10.29
N ALA A 388 -5.82 10.40 -9.45
CA ALA A 388 -4.70 9.57 -9.89
C ALA A 388 -5.13 8.29 -10.62
N ALA A 389 -6.35 7.80 -10.37
CA ALA A 389 -6.95 6.70 -11.12
C ALA A 389 -7.02 6.96 -12.64
N ALA A 390 -7.14 8.22 -13.05
CA ALA A 390 -7.22 8.62 -14.46
C ALA A 390 -5.85 8.80 -15.15
N LEU A 391 -4.76 8.79 -14.39
CA LEU A 391 -3.41 8.89 -14.95
C LEU A 391 -3.09 7.67 -15.83
N SER A 392 -2.32 7.87 -16.89
CA SER A 392 -1.67 6.81 -17.65
C SER A 392 -0.22 6.75 -17.23
N LEU A 393 0.17 5.68 -16.55
CA LEU A 393 1.52 5.56 -16.00
C LEU A 393 2.57 5.31 -17.10
N PRO A 394 3.74 5.95 -17.03
CA PRO A 394 4.91 5.53 -17.80
C PRO A 394 5.43 4.16 -17.35
N ASP A 395 6.23 3.50 -18.20
CA ASP A 395 6.81 2.20 -17.88
C ASP A 395 7.58 2.21 -16.55
N GLY A 396 7.44 1.13 -15.77
CA GLY A 396 8.07 1.00 -14.46
C GLY A 396 7.58 1.96 -13.38
N ALA A 397 6.71 2.94 -13.67
CA ALA A 397 6.11 3.78 -12.65
C ALA A 397 5.07 2.99 -11.84
N GLU A 398 4.93 3.32 -10.56
CA GLU A 398 4.06 2.61 -9.62
C GLU A 398 3.22 3.60 -8.81
N VAL A 399 2.00 3.19 -8.46
CA VAL A 399 1.11 3.95 -7.59
C VAL A 399 0.92 3.22 -6.26
N VAL A 400 1.18 3.90 -5.15
CA VAL A 400 0.86 3.44 -3.81
C VAL A 400 -0.36 4.19 -3.31
N VAL A 401 -1.43 3.43 -3.06
CA VAL A 401 -2.73 3.91 -2.59
C VAL A 401 -3.31 2.91 -1.58
N GLN A 402 -4.22 3.36 -0.70
CA GLN A 402 -4.78 2.55 0.38
C GLN A 402 -6.33 2.59 0.43
N PRO A 403 -7.07 2.23 -0.65
CA PRO A 403 -8.50 2.47 -0.77
C PRO A 403 -9.39 1.48 -0.01
N LEU A 404 -8.86 0.34 0.44
CA LEU A 404 -9.63 -0.59 1.27
C LEU A 404 -9.64 -0.15 2.73
N TRP A 405 -8.47 0.18 3.29
CA TRP A 405 -8.43 0.70 4.67
C TRP A 405 -8.86 2.16 4.75
N GLY A 406 -8.47 2.96 3.75
CA GLY A 406 -9.00 4.31 3.57
C GLY A 406 -8.59 5.32 4.64
N SER A 407 -7.44 5.15 5.31
CA SER A 407 -7.05 6.03 6.40
C SER A 407 -6.36 7.29 5.87
N ILE A 408 -7.02 8.45 6.02
CA ILE A 408 -6.45 9.74 5.61
C ILE A 408 -5.16 10.06 6.37
N GLY A 409 -4.17 10.60 5.68
CA GLY A 409 -2.86 10.94 6.25
C GLY A 409 -1.84 9.80 6.20
N TYR A 410 -2.25 8.59 5.78
CA TYR A 410 -1.36 7.45 5.53
C TYR A 410 -0.21 7.79 4.57
N SER A 411 -0.51 8.53 3.50
CA SER A 411 0.40 8.61 2.35
C SER A 411 1.70 9.36 2.63
N LEU A 412 1.70 10.30 3.59
CA LEU A 412 2.88 11.09 3.92
C LEU A 412 3.95 10.26 4.65
N PRO A 413 3.65 9.55 5.76
CA PRO A 413 4.62 8.62 6.34
C PRO A 413 4.93 7.43 5.41
N ALA A 414 3.96 6.95 4.64
CA ALA A 414 4.23 5.90 3.66
C ALA A 414 5.23 6.34 2.58
N ALA A 415 5.22 7.62 2.18
CA ALA A 415 6.19 8.18 1.24
C ALA A 415 7.59 8.21 1.85
N PHE A 416 7.69 8.55 3.14
CA PHE A 416 8.95 8.49 3.89
C PHE A 416 9.50 7.06 3.92
N GLY A 417 8.65 6.07 4.15
CA GLY A 417 8.99 4.65 4.10
C GLY A 417 9.42 4.17 2.71
N ALA A 418 8.65 4.51 1.68
CA ALA A 418 8.93 4.14 0.30
C ALA A 418 10.26 4.72 -0.20
N GLN A 419 10.57 5.98 0.12
CA GLN A 419 11.85 6.59 -0.25
C GLN A 419 13.02 6.02 0.56
N THR A 420 12.77 5.55 1.79
CA THR A 420 13.78 4.81 2.57
C THR A 420 14.12 3.48 1.91
N ALA A 421 13.13 2.77 1.36
CA ALA A 421 13.31 1.54 0.60
C ALA A 421 13.97 1.75 -0.78
N CYS A 422 13.63 2.86 -1.44
CA CYS A 422 14.07 3.17 -2.80
C CYS A 422 14.67 4.59 -2.86
N PRO A 423 15.86 4.82 -2.27
CA PRO A 423 16.46 6.16 -2.16
C PRO A 423 16.75 6.81 -3.52
N ASP A 424 17.02 6.00 -4.54
CA ASP A 424 17.38 6.46 -5.89
C ASP A 424 16.16 6.69 -6.81
N ARG A 425 14.95 6.29 -6.38
CA ARG A 425 13.73 6.49 -7.17
C ARG A 425 13.11 7.84 -6.83
N ARG A 426 12.56 8.50 -7.85
CA ARG A 426 11.83 9.75 -7.67
C ARG A 426 10.48 9.45 -7.01
N VAL A 427 10.27 10.04 -5.83
CA VAL A 427 9.04 9.91 -5.06
C VAL A 427 8.19 11.17 -5.23
N ILE A 428 6.94 10.98 -5.63
CA ILE A 428 5.93 12.04 -5.79
C ILE A 428 4.77 11.72 -4.85
N LEU A 429 4.48 12.61 -3.93
CA LEU A 429 3.36 12.49 -2.98
C LEU A 429 2.27 13.48 -3.37
N ILE A 430 1.03 13.00 -3.47
CA ILE A 430 -0.15 13.83 -3.69
C ILE A 430 -1.10 13.61 -2.51
N ILE A 431 -1.32 14.66 -1.73
CA ILE A 431 -2.03 14.58 -0.47
C ILE A 431 -2.97 15.79 -0.30
N GLY A 432 -4.17 15.58 0.21
CA GLY A 432 -5.08 16.67 0.56
C GLY A 432 -4.62 17.43 1.80
N ASP A 433 -4.94 18.71 1.89
CA ASP A 433 -4.70 19.55 3.06
C ASP A 433 -5.21 18.92 4.37
N GLY A 434 -6.45 18.42 4.38
CA GLY A 434 -7.02 17.75 5.55
C GLY A 434 -6.26 16.48 5.95
N ALA A 435 -5.91 15.63 4.98
CA ALA A 435 -5.14 14.41 5.23
C ALA A 435 -3.75 14.70 5.78
N ALA A 436 -3.06 15.72 5.24
CA ALA A 436 -1.72 16.09 5.67
C ALA A 436 -1.69 16.57 7.14
N GLN A 437 -2.76 17.15 7.68
CA GLN A 437 -2.81 17.60 9.08
C GLN A 437 -2.63 16.45 10.08
N LEU A 438 -3.01 15.22 9.73
CA LEU A 438 -2.98 14.10 10.67
C LEU A 438 -1.56 13.59 10.95
N THR A 439 -0.66 13.71 9.97
CA THR A 439 0.65 13.04 9.99
C THR A 439 1.81 13.95 9.59
N ILE A 440 1.58 15.27 9.51
CA ILE A 440 2.51 16.29 9.00
C ILE A 440 3.93 16.20 9.57
N GLN A 441 4.07 15.80 10.84
CA GLN A 441 5.32 15.73 11.57
C GLN A 441 6.32 14.75 10.93
N GLU A 442 5.88 13.77 10.15
CA GLU A 442 6.81 12.85 9.45
C GLU A 442 7.58 13.54 8.31
N MET A 443 7.13 14.71 7.86
CA MET A 443 7.93 15.57 6.98
C MET A 443 9.22 16.01 7.67
N GLY A 444 9.22 16.17 9.00
CA GLY A 444 10.44 16.40 9.79
C GLY A 444 11.43 15.24 9.66
N SER A 445 10.96 14.00 9.62
CA SER A 445 11.79 12.81 9.39
C SER A 445 12.35 12.76 7.97
N MET A 446 11.56 13.11 6.95
CA MET A 446 12.04 13.23 5.56
C MET A 446 13.19 14.25 5.47
N LEU A 447 13.00 15.43 6.07
CA LEU A 447 14.00 16.49 6.12
C LEU A 447 15.25 16.04 6.86
N ARG A 448 15.10 15.44 8.05
CA ARG A 448 16.22 14.91 8.84
C ARG A 448 17.06 13.90 8.07
N ASN A 449 16.42 13.04 7.28
CA ASN A 449 17.07 11.98 6.53
C ASN A 449 17.54 12.43 5.13
N GLY A 450 17.42 13.73 4.82
CA GLY A 450 17.83 14.30 3.53
C GLY A 450 17.13 13.71 2.31
N GLN A 451 15.89 13.26 2.49
CA GLN A 451 15.08 12.75 1.39
C GLN A 451 14.66 13.89 0.44
N ALA A 452 14.42 13.54 -0.82
CA ALA A 452 14.06 14.48 -1.88
C ALA A 452 12.72 14.15 -2.57
N PRO A 453 11.61 13.98 -1.84
CA PRO A 453 10.31 13.78 -2.47
C PRO A 453 9.77 15.10 -3.02
N VAL A 454 8.91 15.01 -4.03
CA VAL A 454 8.07 16.13 -4.49
C VAL A 454 6.68 15.94 -3.89
N ILE A 455 6.29 16.83 -2.98
CA ILE A 455 5.02 16.81 -2.28
C ILE A 455 4.09 17.85 -2.90
N LEU A 456 2.98 17.40 -3.48
CA LEU A 456 1.90 18.23 -3.97
C LEU A 456 0.74 18.17 -2.98
N LEU A 457 0.59 19.23 -2.20
CA LEU A 457 -0.50 19.39 -1.25
C LEU A 457 -1.70 20.07 -1.92
N LEU A 458 -2.80 19.35 -2.07
CA LEU A 458 -4.04 19.86 -2.65
C LEU A 458 -4.79 20.66 -1.58
N ASN A 459 -4.65 21.98 -1.60
CA ASN A 459 -5.34 22.89 -0.69
C ASN A 459 -6.66 23.35 -1.32
N ASN A 460 -7.75 22.68 -0.92
CA ASN A 460 -9.13 23.02 -1.27
C ASN A 460 -9.98 23.34 -0.04
N ASP A 461 -9.33 23.81 1.04
CA ASP A 461 -9.94 24.30 2.26
C ASP A 461 -10.81 23.24 2.96
N GLY A 462 -10.29 22.01 3.11
CA GLY A 462 -10.90 20.95 3.92
C GLY A 462 -11.41 19.73 3.16
N TYR A 463 -12.36 19.01 3.77
CA TYR A 463 -12.74 17.66 3.33
C TYR A 463 -13.70 17.67 2.14
N THR A 464 -13.19 18.00 0.96
CA THR A 464 -13.97 18.12 -0.29
C THR A 464 -14.71 16.84 -0.68
N VAL A 465 -14.17 15.66 -0.34
CA VAL A 465 -14.83 14.37 -0.59
C VAL A 465 -16.03 14.18 0.31
N GLU A 466 -15.90 14.48 1.60
CA GLU A 466 -17.01 14.43 2.55
C GLU A 466 -18.09 15.46 2.20
N ARG A 467 -17.70 16.65 1.73
CA ARG A 467 -18.64 17.64 1.19
C ARG A 467 -19.44 17.12 0.01
N ALA A 468 -18.81 16.32 -0.85
CA ALA A 468 -19.44 15.72 -2.02
C ALA A 468 -20.36 14.55 -1.66
N ILE A 469 -20.10 13.86 -0.55
CA ILE A 469 -20.97 12.79 -0.03
C ILE A 469 -22.14 13.38 0.75
N HIS A 470 -21.88 14.26 1.72
CA HIS A 470 -22.92 14.84 2.57
C HIS A 470 -22.52 16.16 3.25
N GLY A 471 -23.43 17.13 3.21
CA GLY A 471 -23.29 18.40 3.93
C GLY A 471 -22.18 19.29 3.37
N ALA A 472 -22.28 19.62 2.08
CA ALA A 472 -21.30 20.43 1.35
C ALA A 472 -20.91 21.75 2.05
N ALA A 473 -21.84 22.36 2.81
CA ALA A 473 -21.63 23.60 3.55
C ALA A 473 -21.56 23.42 5.08
N GLN A 474 -21.43 22.19 5.59
CA GLN A 474 -21.44 21.90 7.01
C GLN A 474 -20.07 22.07 7.66
N ARG A 475 -20.07 22.58 8.91
CA ARG A 475 -18.85 22.94 9.66
C ARG A 475 -17.90 21.77 9.91
N TYR A 476 -18.39 20.54 9.98
CA TYR A 476 -17.55 19.36 10.22
C TYR A 476 -16.62 19.03 9.04
N ASN A 477 -16.87 19.61 7.87
CA ASN A 477 -16.02 19.46 6.69
C ASN A 477 -14.91 20.53 6.61
N ASP A 478 -15.01 21.58 7.42
CA ASP A 478 -14.02 22.66 7.48
C ASP A 478 -12.85 22.29 8.40
N ILE A 479 -11.66 22.73 8.05
CA ILE A 479 -10.42 22.50 8.82
C ILE A 479 -9.74 23.83 9.14
N ALA A 480 -8.77 23.81 10.05
CA ALA A 480 -7.94 24.99 10.29
C ALA A 480 -7.05 25.27 9.07
N SER A 481 -7.13 26.47 8.49
CA SER A 481 -6.26 26.84 7.36
C SER A 481 -4.83 27.09 7.85
N TRP A 482 -3.89 26.24 7.44
CA TRP A 482 -2.47 26.37 7.78
C TRP A 482 -1.70 27.16 6.73
N ASN A 483 -0.59 27.78 7.15
CA ASN A 483 0.38 28.35 6.22
C ASN A 483 1.39 27.27 5.81
N TRP A 484 0.97 26.41 4.88
CA TRP A 484 1.66 25.18 4.54
C TRP A 484 3.13 25.35 4.12
N THR A 485 3.44 26.41 3.36
CA THR A 485 4.82 26.70 2.94
C THR A 485 5.76 27.09 4.08
N GLN A 486 5.23 27.41 5.27
CA GLN A 486 6.02 27.70 6.47
C GLN A 486 6.24 26.46 7.36
N ILE A 487 5.64 25.32 7.02
CA ILE A 487 5.78 24.10 7.81
C ILE A 487 7.17 23.47 7.63
N PRO A 488 7.69 23.24 6.41
CA PRO A 488 9.04 22.69 6.26
C PRO A 488 10.13 23.46 7.04
N PRO A 489 10.22 24.81 6.99
CA PRO A 489 11.21 25.53 7.78
C PRO A 489 10.97 25.44 9.30
N ALA A 490 9.72 25.24 9.75
CA ALA A 490 9.40 25.04 11.16
C ALA A 490 9.78 23.64 11.66
N LEU A 491 9.73 22.60 10.80
CA LEU A 491 10.05 21.23 11.17
C LEU A 491 11.55 20.90 11.11
N ASN A 492 12.34 21.65 10.35
CA ASN A 492 13.80 21.50 10.34
C ASN A 492 14.49 22.84 10.04
N ALA A 493 15.26 23.35 11.00
CA ALA A 493 15.99 24.62 10.85
C ALA A 493 17.22 24.50 9.94
N ALA A 494 17.87 23.33 9.89
CA ALA A 494 19.15 23.15 9.21
C ALA A 494 18.98 22.72 7.74
N GLN A 495 18.04 21.81 7.47
CA GLN A 495 17.79 21.26 6.15
C GLN A 495 16.49 21.80 5.58
N GLN A 496 16.61 22.79 4.69
CA GLN A 496 15.46 23.51 4.15
C GLN A 496 14.92 22.84 2.89
N ALA A 497 13.60 22.69 2.85
CA ALA A 497 12.85 22.33 1.64
C ALA A 497 12.75 23.51 0.67
N GLU A 498 12.41 23.22 -0.58
CA GLU A 498 11.95 24.24 -1.52
C GLU A 498 10.43 24.30 -1.49
N CYS A 499 9.88 25.49 -1.27
CA CYS A 499 8.44 25.66 -1.07
C CYS A 499 7.85 26.60 -2.12
N TRP A 500 6.71 26.20 -2.69
CA TRP A 500 5.93 27.03 -3.59
C TRP A 500 4.46 27.01 -3.21
N ARG A 501 3.78 28.13 -3.48
CA ARG A 501 2.33 28.19 -3.53
C ARG A 501 1.93 28.50 -4.97
N VAL A 502 1.10 27.65 -5.56
CA VAL A 502 0.63 27.78 -6.95
C VAL A 502 -0.87 27.93 -6.99
N THR A 503 -1.33 28.84 -7.86
CA THR A 503 -2.76 29.19 -8.05
C THR A 503 -3.18 29.09 -9.52
N GLN A 504 -2.22 28.99 -10.44
CA GLN A 504 -2.46 28.91 -11.88
C GLN A 504 -1.75 27.69 -12.48
N ALA A 505 -2.34 27.11 -13.53
CA ALA A 505 -1.80 25.92 -14.19
C ALA A 505 -0.37 26.13 -14.71
N ILE A 506 -0.08 27.33 -15.23
CA ILE A 506 1.27 27.68 -15.72
C ILE A 506 2.30 27.71 -14.59
N GLN A 507 1.93 28.18 -13.39
CA GLN A 507 2.84 28.19 -12.24
C GLN A 507 3.19 26.76 -11.81
N LEU A 508 2.20 25.87 -11.80
CA LEU A 508 2.43 24.46 -11.49
C LEU A 508 3.37 23.82 -12.52
N ALA A 509 3.13 24.04 -13.81
CA ALA A 509 3.98 23.51 -14.88
C ALA A 509 5.44 24.00 -14.77
N GLU A 510 5.65 25.30 -14.56
CA GLU A 510 6.98 25.89 -14.38
C GLU A 510 7.73 25.34 -13.16
N VAL A 511 7.02 25.12 -12.04
CA VAL A 511 7.61 24.55 -10.82
C VAL A 511 7.95 23.08 -11.06
N LEU A 512 7.05 22.29 -11.65
CA LEU A 512 7.30 20.89 -11.96
C LEU A 512 8.44 20.69 -12.96
N GLU A 513 8.58 21.56 -13.96
CA GLU A 513 9.72 21.52 -14.88
C GLU A 513 11.06 21.69 -14.13
N ARG A 514 11.14 22.63 -13.19
CA ARG A 514 12.33 22.81 -12.33
C ARG A 514 12.62 21.60 -11.47
N LEU A 515 11.57 20.89 -11.05
CA LEU A 515 11.64 19.69 -10.21
C LEU A 515 11.79 18.39 -11.01
N ALA A 516 12.15 18.46 -12.29
CA ALA A 516 12.44 17.27 -13.10
C ALA A 516 13.47 16.32 -12.43
N ARG A 517 14.39 16.84 -11.62
CA ARG A 517 15.38 16.09 -10.84
C ARG A 517 15.54 16.75 -9.45
N PRO A 518 14.62 16.48 -8.50
CA PRO A 518 14.66 17.13 -7.19
C PRO A 518 15.94 16.74 -6.44
N GLN A 519 16.62 17.73 -5.85
CA GLN A 519 17.85 17.51 -5.07
C GLN A 519 17.59 17.51 -3.55
N ARG A 520 16.40 17.93 -3.15
CA ARG A 520 15.94 18.06 -1.77
C ARG A 520 14.41 18.01 -1.75
N LEU A 521 13.84 17.87 -0.56
CA LEU A 521 12.39 17.90 -0.39
C LEU A 521 11.80 19.16 -1.03
N SER A 522 10.80 18.96 -1.87
CA SER A 522 10.11 20.02 -2.60
C SER A 522 8.63 19.98 -2.23
N PHE A 523 8.11 21.08 -1.70
CA PHE A 523 6.75 21.20 -1.22
C PHE A 523 5.98 22.22 -2.05
N ILE A 524 4.89 21.80 -2.67
CA ILE A 524 4.04 22.63 -3.52
C ILE A 524 2.64 22.65 -2.91
N GLU A 525 2.24 23.80 -2.40
CA GLU A 525 0.86 24.08 -2.03
C GLU A 525 0.06 24.43 -3.28
N VAL A 526 -0.83 23.53 -3.70
CA VAL A 526 -1.66 23.64 -4.90
C VAL A 526 -3.03 24.14 -4.50
N MET A 527 -3.34 25.40 -4.81
CA MET A 527 -4.63 26.00 -4.49
C MET A 527 -5.70 25.52 -5.47
N LEU A 528 -6.78 24.94 -4.97
CA LEU A 528 -7.89 24.41 -5.76
C LEU A 528 -9.25 24.88 -5.21
N PRO A 529 -10.30 24.97 -6.04
CA PRO A 529 -11.63 25.34 -5.57
C PRO A 529 -12.22 24.27 -4.64
N LYS A 530 -12.91 24.74 -3.59
CA LYS A 530 -13.49 23.94 -2.50
C LYS A 530 -14.48 22.84 -2.93
N ALA A 531 -15.17 23.06 -4.05
CA ALA A 531 -16.18 22.13 -4.58
C ALA A 531 -15.70 21.39 -5.86
N ASP A 532 -14.45 21.59 -6.25
CA ASP A 532 -13.93 20.98 -7.46
C ASP A 532 -13.50 19.52 -7.21
N LEU A 533 -13.98 18.63 -8.08
CA LEU A 533 -13.86 17.18 -7.93
C LEU A 533 -13.37 16.57 -9.24
N PRO A 534 -12.48 15.56 -9.19
CA PRO A 534 -12.22 14.69 -10.33
C PRO A 534 -13.50 14.00 -10.81
N GLU A 535 -13.62 13.77 -12.12
CA GLU A 535 -14.82 13.19 -12.72
C GLU A 535 -15.19 11.82 -12.13
N LEU A 536 -14.20 10.95 -11.93
CA LEU A 536 -14.41 9.63 -11.31
C LEU A 536 -15.06 9.76 -9.92
N LEU A 537 -14.57 10.71 -9.12
CA LEU A 537 -15.06 10.94 -7.76
C LEU A 537 -16.51 11.45 -7.74
N ARG A 538 -16.93 12.25 -8.73
CA ARG A 538 -18.34 12.69 -8.84
C ARG A 538 -19.30 11.50 -8.99
N THR A 539 -18.90 10.46 -9.70
CA THR A 539 -19.72 9.27 -9.87
C THR A 539 -19.70 8.39 -8.62
N VAL A 540 -18.53 8.19 -8.01
CA VAL A 540 -18.37 7.41 -6.78
C VAL A 540 -19.15 8.03 -5.61
N THR A 541 -19.03 9.34 -5.40
CA THR A 541 -19.73 10.06 -4.31
C THR A 541 -21.25 9.94 -4.40
N ARG A 542 -21.84 10.09 -5.59
CA ARG A 542 -23.28 9.87 -5.82
C ARG A 542 -23.72 8.45 -5.46
N ALA A 543 -22.90 7.45 -5.78
CA ALA A 543 -23.20 6.06 -5.44
C ALA A 543 -23.10 5.80 -3.92
N LEU A 544 -22.12 6.40 -3.25
CA LEU A 544 -21.97 6.29 -1.79
C LEU A 544 -23.08 7.01 -1.03
N GLU A 545 -23.46 8.22 -1.45
CA GLU A 545 -24.58 8.97 -0.85
C GLU A 545 -25.88 8.16 -0.95
N ALA A 546 -26.21 7.66 -2.14
CA ALA A 546 -27.42 6.85 -2.35
C ALA A 546 -27.47 5.58 -1.50
N ARG A 547 -26.31 5.00 -1.17
CA ARG A 547 -26.23 3.76 -0.38
C ARG A 547 -26.22 4.01 1.13
N ASN A 548 -25.49 5.02 1.58
CA ASN A 548 -25.37 5.35 3.00
C ASN A 548 -26.62 6.09 3.53
N GLY A 549 -27.40 6.70 2.64
CA GLY A 549 -28.65 7.39 2.96
C GLY A 549 -29.84 6.48 3.31
N GLY A 550 -29.75 5.16 3.03
CA GLY A 550 -30.82 4.19 3.25
C GLY A 550 -31.78 4.01 2.07
#